data_AF-A0A6G0RLW6-F1
#
_entry.id   AF-A0A6G0RLW6-F1
#
_cell.length_a   1.000
_cell.length_b   1.000
_cell.length_c   1.000
_cell.angle_alpha   90.00
_cell.angle_beta   90.00
_cell.angle_gamma   90.00
#
_symmetry.space_group_name_H-M   'P 1'
#
loop_
_entity.id
_entity.type
_entity.pdbx_description
1 polymer ?
#
loop_
_entity_poly.entity_id
_entity_poly.type
_entity_poly.pdbx_seq_one_letter_code
_entity_poly.pdbx_strand_id
1 'polypeptide(L)'
;MVVSEVTSGATPVAPLTSAIVVLRNNPSLGALPHVISSVSQCLDHSVAIPLAHACAFGSLRLLRRVWDVSEEFAASDGETRRCPSRCWSSLQFLQSERHYYRAQFSQGVVEAVRRGDLDMIRWLFDHFAGCVVAIQAVEAAAAAGDLQILKFFLDNEVATQDAAEANSVHWGGGDLAAAVENEHTDVARWIFECKGSVERDWGRFMAAVVRKGDLELLQWLLDRGYAGRQLAPPTMDDAAWGGHLNMLQLLYQHGYVHHASFALEHAARNGYLEIVEWLCVGFWSIISVVVRPLACTKLLFEDTSMWLDICMNKVFTV
;
A
#
# COMPACT_ATOMS: atom_id res chain seq x y z
N MET A 1 56.68 25.26 -12.48
CA MET A 1 55.85 24.70 -11.40
C MET A 1 54.40 24.85 -11.81
N VAL A 2 53.84 23.81 -12.42
CA VAL A 2 52.42 23.73 -12.76
C VAL A 2 51.71 23.40 -11.45
N VAL A 3 50.86 24.32 -10.98
CA VAL A 3 49.98 24.08 -9.84
C VAL A 3 48.86 23.19 -10.35
N SER A 4 48.85 21.95 -9.89
CA SER A 4 47.79 20.99 -10.16
C SER A 4 46.52 21.45 -9.46
N GLU A 5 45.55 21.96 -10.20
CA GLU A 5 44.17 22.07 -9.73
C GLU A 5 43.61 20.65 -9.61
N VAL A 6 43.52 20.16 -8.38
CA VAL A 6 42.71 18.99 -8.05
C VAL A 6 41.26 19.45 -8.16
N THR A 7 40.64 19.19 -9.32
CA THR A 7 39.19 19.32 -9.50
C THR A 7 38.51 18.21 -8.71
N SER A 8 38.15 18.47 -7.46
CA SER A 8 37.17 17.65 -6.74
C SER A 8 35.81 17.83 -7.42
N GLY A 9 35.31 16.76 -8.03
CA GLY A 9 34.10 16.76 -8.86
C GLY A 9 32.78 16.86 -8.10
N ALA A 10 32.72 17.59 -6.98
CA ALA A 10 31.47 17.87 -6.28
C ALA A 10 30.92 19.22 -6.75
N THR A 11 29.83 19.22 -7.52
CA THR A 11 29.13 20.46 -7.84
C THR A 11 28.55 21.04 -6.55
N PRO A 12 28.90 22.28 -6.15
CA PRO A 12 28.41 22.84 -4.90
C PRO A 12 26.89 22.98 -4.92
N VAL A 13 26.22 22.49 -3.86
CA VAL A 13 24.77 22.57 -3.69
C VAL A 13 24.28 23.99 -3.98
N ALA A 14 23.34 24.11 -4.92
CA ALA A 14 22.81 25.39 -5.33
C ALA A 14 22.20 26.15 -4.14
N PRO A 15 22.49 27.45 -3.97
CA PRO A 15 21.97 28.21 -2.83
C PRO A 15 20.44 28.34 -2.88
N LEU A 16 19.82 28.39 -1.71
CA LEU A 16 18.37 28.57 -1.58
C LEU A 16 17.93 29.86 -2.27
N THR A 17 16.82 29.79 -3.02
CA THR A 17 16.25 30.96 -3.68
C THR A 17 15.90 32.07 -2.68
N SER A 18 15.49 31.72 -1.46
CA SER A 18 15.27 32.67 -0.36
C SER A 18 16.54 33.43 0.02
N ALA A 19 17.67 32.74 0.17
CA ALA A 19 18.97 33.37 0.46
C ALA A 19 19.40 34.31 -0.68
N ILE A 20 19.24 33.90 -1.93
CA ILE A 20 19.53 34.73 -3.11
C ILE A 20 18.66 35.99 -3.12
N VAL A 21 17.35 35.85 -2.87
CA VAL A 21 16.41 36.98 -2.88
C VAL A 21 16.70 37.97 -1.77
N VAL A 22 16.99 37.51 -0.55
CA VAL A 22 17.35 38.38 0.57
C VAL A 22 18.66 39.14 0.29
N LEU A 23 19.64 38.47 -0.32
CA LEU A 23 20.94 39.08 -0.62
C LEU A 23 20.91 39.98 -1.86
N ARG A 24 19.90 39.88 -2.73
CA ARG A 24 19.65 40.87 -3.79
C ARG A 24 19.30 42.26 -3.25
N ASN A 25 18.69 42.34 -2.07
CA ASN A 25 18.41 43.62 -1.41
C ASN A 25 19.67 44.28 -0.82
N ASN A 26 20.80 43.56 -0.75
CA ASN A 26 22.08 44.06 -0.25
C ASN A 26 23.22 43.71 -1.23
N PRO A 27 23.43 44.50 -2.30
CA PRO A 27 24.33 44.15 -3.41
C PRO A 27 25.80 43.97 -3.01
N SER A 28 26.25 44.61 -1.92
CA SER A 28 27.59 44.41 -1.36
C SER A 28 27.80 43.00 -0.79
N LEU A 29 26.77 42.42 -0.17
CA LEU A 29 26.81 41.06 0.38
C LEU A 29 26.46 40.01 -0.69
N GLY A 30 25.54 40.33 -1.61
CA GLY A 30 25.18 39.48 -2.75
C GLY A 30 26.29 39.32 -3.79
N ALA A 31 27.31 40.18 -3.80
CA ALA A 31 28.48 40.03 -4.66
C ALA A 31 29.47 38.96 -4.17
N LEU A 32 29.30 38.46 -2.93
CA LEU A 32 30.21 37.51 -2.30
C LEU A 32 29.61 36.08 -2.30
N PRO A 33 30.09 35.16 -3.16
CA PRO A 33 29.50 33.82 -3.29
C PRO A 33 29.55 32.99 -2.00
N HIS A 34 30.61 33.16 -1.20
CA HIS A 34 30.76 32.48 0.08
C HIS A 34 29.73 32.94 1.11
N VAL A 35 29.35 34.22 1.10
CA VAL A 35 28.31 34.76 2.00
C VAL A 35 26.94 34.17 1.64
N ILE A 36 26.63 34.10 0.34
CA ILE A 36 25.41 33.44 -0.15
C ILE A 36 25.38 31.98 0.29
N SER A 37 26.50 31.27 0.15
CA SER A 37 26.61 29.86 0.56
C SER A 37 26.41 29.69 2.06
N SER A 38 27.08 30.50 2.90
CA SER A 38 26.91 30.44 4.37
C SER A 38 25.50 30.79 4.82
N VAL A 39 24.88 31.84 4.27
CA VAL A 39 23.49 32.19 4.58
C VAL A 39 22.54 31.07 4.15
N SER A 40 22.78 30.49 2.97
CA SER A 40 22.00 29.35 2.48
C SER A 40 22.14 28.16 3.43
N GLN A 41 23.36 27.80 3.85
CA GLN A 41 23.61 26.70 4.80
C GLN A 41 22.93 26.94 6.15
N CYS A 42 22.95 28.18 6.67
CA CYS A 42 22.26 28.52 7.91
C CYS A 42 20.73 28.39 7.82
N LEU A 43 20.16 28.66 6.65
CA LEU A 43 18.72 28.57 6.41
C LEU A 43 18.28 27.16 5.97
N ASP A 44 19.21 26.25 5.70
CA ASP A 44 18.91 24.96 5.11
C ASP A 44 18.44 23.93 6.14
N HIS A 45 17.16 24.02 6.52
CA HIS A 45 16.54 23.05 7.41
C HIS A 45 16.23 21.71 6.72
N SER A 46 16.45 21.57 5.41
CA SER A 46 16.24 20.29 4.72
C SER A 46 17.17 19.18 5.26
N VAL A 47 18.31 19.56 5.85
CA VAL A 47 19.29 18.66 6.46
C VAL A 47 18.70 17.83 7.61
N ALA A 48 17.68 18.35 8.29
CA ALA A 48 17.02 17.66 9.41
C ALA A 48 15.90 16.71 8.98
N ILE A 49 15.48 16.76 7.71
CA ILE A 49 14.32 16.01 7.21
C ILE A 49 14.79 14.66 6.64
N PRO A 50 14.30 13.52 7.13
CA PRO A 50 14.56 12.22 6.51
C PRO A 50 14.04 12.19 5.07
N LEU A 51 14.76 11.55 4.15
CA LEU A 51 14.39 11.50 2.74
C LEU A 51 12.98 10.94 2.50
N ALA A 52 12.59 9.91 3.25
CA ALA A 52 11.24 9.35 3.18
C ALA A 52 10.16 10.37 3.56
N HIS A 53 10.42 11.21 4.56
CA HIS A 53 9.50 12.29 4.93
C HIS A 53 9.51 13.42 3.89
N ALA A 54 10.65 13.66 3.23
CA ALA A 54 10.72 14.61 2.11
C ALA A 54 9.83 14.17 0.93
N CYS A 55 9.64 12.86 0.70
CA CYS A 55 8.73 12.32 -0.32
C CYS A 55 7.27 12.73 -0.07
N ALA A 56 6.85 12.88 1.19
CA ALA A 56 5.50 13.31 1.56
C ALA A 56 5.15 14.71 1.04
N PHE A 57 6.14 15.55 0.75
CA PHE A 57 5.91 16.89 0.19
C PHE A 57 5.73 16.92 -1.33
N GLY A 58 6.00 15.82 -2.05
CA GLY A 58 5.81 15.78 -3.51
C GLY A 58 6.77 16.68 -4.30
N SER A 59 7.97 16.97 -3.77
CA SER A 59 8.90 17.91 -4.38
C SER A 59 10.22 17.24 -4.75
N LEU A 60 10.40 16.94 -6.04
CA LEU A 60 11.67 16.44 -6.58
C LEU A 60 12.84 17.41 -6.32
N ARG A 61 12.57 18.71 -6.24
CA ARG A 61 13.61 19.71 -5.90
C ARG A 61 14.10 19.56 -4.47
N LEU A 62 13.19 19.26 -3.53
CA LEU A 62 13.55 18.99 -2.15
C LEU A 62 14.33 17.68 -2.04
N LEU A 63 13.87 16.63 -2.73
CA LEU A 63 14.56 15.33 -2.75
C LEU A 63 15.98 15.42 -3.30
N ARG A 64 16.16 16.06 -4.46
CA ARG A 64 17.50 16.32 -5.03
C ARG A 64 18.37 17.09 -4.06
N ARG A 65 17.85 18.16 -3.44
CA ARG A 65 18.61 18.93 -2.46
C ARG A 65 19.04 18.08 -1.25
N VAL A 66 18.15 17.26 -0.71
CA VAL A 66 18.44 16.35 0.41
C VAL A 66 19.51 15.32 0.00
N TRP A 67 19.44 14.81 -1.22
CA TRP A 67 20.40 13.85 -1.77
C TRP A 67 21.78 14.48 -2.02
N ASP A 68 21.84 15.58 -2.76
CA ASP A 68 23.09 16.29 -3.11
C ASP A 68 23.86 16.66 -1.84
N VAL A 69 23.15 17.16 -0.82
CA VAL A 69 23.75 17.48 0.48
C VAL A 69 24.28 16.21 1.18
N SER A 70 23.59 15.08 1.08
CA SER A 70 24.08 13.81 1.66
C SER A 70 25.37 13.31 1.00
N GLU A 71 25.52 13.50 -0.32
CA GLU A 71 26.72 13.12 -1.06
C GLU A 71 27.90 14.05 -0.74
N GLU A 72 27.66 15.36 -0.62
CA GLU A 72 28.68 16.31 -0.18
C GLU A 72 29.21 15.98 1.23
N PHE A 73 28.31 15.63 2.16
CA PHE A 73 28.72 15.20 3.50
C PHE A 73 29.55 13.92 3.46
N ALA A 74 29.15 12.93 2.67
CA ALA A 74 29.88 11.67 2.50
C ALA A 74 31.27 11.89 1.87
N ALA A 75 31.39 12.78 0.89
CA ALA A 75 32.66 13.12 0.25
C ALA A 75 33.62 13.85 1.21
N SER A 76 33.10 14.67 2.13
CA SER A 76 33.89 15.44 3.08
C SER A 76 34.52 14.63 4.23
N ASP A 77 33.97 13.45 4.55
CA ASP A 77 34.48 12.58 5.62
C ASP A 77 35.85 11.92 5.28
N GLY A 78 36.27 11.96 4.01
CA GLY A 78 37.57 11.46 3.55
C GLY A 78 38.76 12.40 3.83
N GLU A 79 38.52 13.70 4.02
CA GLU A 79 39.55 14.72 4.18
C GLU A 79 39.40 15.46 5.52
N THR A 80 39.95 14.84 6.58
CA THR A 80 40.30 15.46 7.87
C THR A 80 39.72 16.86 8.17
N ARG A 81 38.46 16.91 8.59
CA ARG A 81 37.96 17.93 9.53
C ARG A 81 37.16 17.25 10.63
N ARG A 82 37.86 16.89 11.70
CA ARG A 82 37.23 16.56 13.00
C ARG A 82 36.43 17.77 13.48
N CYS A 83 35.15 17.84 13.15
CA CYS A 83 34.20 18.64 13.91
C CYS A 83 33.90 17.88 15.22
N PRO A 84 34.16 18.47 16.41
CA PRO A 84 34.02 17.81 17.71
C PRO A 84 32.57 17.81 18.22
N SER A 85 31.61 17.64 17.33
CA SER A 85 30.20 17.48 17.66
C SER A 85 29.66 16.46 16.69
N ARG A 86 29.53 15.21 17.17
CA ARG A 86 28.83 14.13 16.47
C ARG A 86 27.38 14.58 16.27
N CYS A 87 27.13 15.36 15.24
CA CYS A 87 25.78 15.75 14.88
C CYS A 87 25.12 14.50 14.31
N TRP A 88 24.21 13.92 15.10
CA TRP A 88 23.25 12.90 14.69
C TRP A 88 22.41 13.43 13.53
N SER A 89 22.97 13.48 12.32
CA SER A 89 22.30 13.98 11.14
C SER A 89 21.81 12.79 10.32
N SER A 90 20.52 12.77 10.03
CA SER A 90 19.86 11.74 9.20
C SER A 90 20.57 11.54 7.85
N LEU A 91 21.21 12.58 7.31
CA LEU A 91 21.91 12.52 6.02
C LEU A 91 23.21 11.72 6.07
N GLN A 92 23.97 11.78 7.16
CA GLN A 92 25.21 10.98 7.28
C GLN A 92 24.86 9.48 7.25
N PHE A 93 23.78 9.10 7.91
CA PHE A 93 23.31 7.72 7.94
C PHE A 93 22.76 7.24 6.59
N LEU A 94 22.31 8.16 5.72
CA LEU A 94 21.81 7.79 4.40
C LEU A 94 22.88 7.08 3.57
N GLN A 95 24.11 7.60 3.54
CA GLN A 95 25.20 7.04 2.74
C GLN A 95 26.05 6.01 3.51
N SER A 96 26.09 6.08 4.84
CA SER A 96 26.94 5.20 5.66
C SER A 96 26.25 3.92 6.17
N GLU A 97 24.94 3.96 6.46
CA GLU A 97 24.23 2.84 7.09
C GLU A 97 23.25 2.16 6.12
N ARG A 98 23.59 0.93 5.71
CA ARG A 98 22.81 0.13 4.75
C ARG A 98 21.34 -0.06 5.16
N HIS A 99 21.07 -0.25 6.45
CA HIS A 99 19.70 -0.45 6.93
C HIS A 99 18.88 0.83 6.86
N TYR A 100 19.49 1.97 7.19
CA TYR A 100 18.83 3.27 7.12
C TYR A 100 18.58 3.66 5.66
N TYR A 101 19.56 3.48 4.78
CA TYR A 101 19.42 3.62 3.32
C TYR A 101 18.21 2.86 2.76
N ARG A 102 18.13 1.55 3.06
CA ARG A 102 17.01 0.69 2.62
C ARG A 102 15.67 1.09 3.24
N ALA A 103 15.66 1.55 4.48
CA ALA A 103 14.44 2.03 5.14
C ALA A 103 13.95 3.35 4.53
N GLN A 104 14.84 4.27 4.18
CA GLN A 104 14.47 5.52 3.51
C GLN A 104 13.91 5.27 2.11
N PHE A 105 14.48 4.31 1.35
CA PHE A 105 13.92 3.88 0.08
C PHE A 105 12.52 3.28 0.25
N SER A 106 12.37 2.28 1.12
CA SER A 106 11.09 1.55 1.24
C SER A 106 9.97 2.47 1.72
N GLN A 107 10.23 3.35 2.69
CA GLN A 107 9.25 4.33 3.15
C GLN A 107 8.99 5.43 2.11
N GLY A 108 10.03 5.90 1.42
CA GLY A 108 9.91 6.90 0.36
C GLY A 108 9.07 6.41 -0.81
N VAL A 109 9.28 5.16 -1.26
CA VAL A 109 8.48 4.55 -2.33
C VAL A 109 7.02 4.41 -1.91
N VAL A 110 6.74 3.94 -0.69
CA VAL A 110 5.35 3.86 -0.19
C VAL A 110 4.67 5.22 -0.25
N GLU A 111 5.36 6.29 0.15
CA GLU A 111 4.79 7.63 0.14
C GLU A 111 4.62 8.19 -1.29
N ALA A 112 5.58 7.95 -2.18
CA ALA A 112 5.47 8.33 -3.59
C ALA A 112 4.30 7.61 -4.28
N VAL A 113 4.08 6.33 -3.95
CA VAL A 113 2.94 5.55 -4.44
C VAL A 113 1.61 6.11 -3.94
N ARG A 114 1.48 6.43 -2.64
CA ARG A 114 0.25 7.03 -2.10
C ARG A 114 -0.12 8.35 -2.79
N ARG A 115 0.87 9.05 -3.33
CA ARG A 115 0.69 10.30 -4.07
C ARG A 115 0.43 10.10 -5.57
N GLY A 116 0.61 8.88 -6.09
CA GLY A 116 0.56 8.60 -7.52
C GLY A 116 1.70 9.25 -8.32
N ASP A 117 2.82 9.60 -7.68
CA ASP A 117 3.93 10.34 -8.31
C ASP A 117 4.96 9.39 -8.93
N LEU A 118 4.72 9.00 -10.19
CA LEU A 118 5.60 8.12 -10.95
C LEU A 118 7.01 8.70 -11.14
N ASP A 119 7.14 10.02 -11.28
CA ASP A 119 8.45 10.66 -11.51
C ASP A 119 9.30 10.62 -10.24
N MET A 120 8.68 10.74 -9.07
CA MET A 120 9.33 10.50 -7.79
C MET A 120 9.78 9.05 -7.62
N ILE A 121 8.95 8.08 -8.04
CA ILE A 121 9.31 6.66 -8.01
C ILE A 121 10.51 6.39 -8.91
N ARG A 122 10.51 6.92 -10.14
CA ARG A 122 11.66 6.82 -11.07
C ARG A 122 12.92 7.40 -10.45
N TRP A 123 12.82 8.59 -9.89
CA TRP A 123 13.94 9.23 -9.21
C TRP A 123 14.48 8.36 -8.06
N LEU A 124 13.63 7.77 -7.23
CA LEU A 124 14.06 6.85 -6.18
C LEU A 124 14.75 5.61 -6.73
N PHE A 125 14.24 5.00 -7.81
CA PHE A 125 14.87 3.83 -8.44
C PHE A 125 16.22 4.15 -9.09
N ASP A 126 16.41 5.37 -9.61
CA ASP A 126 17.68 5.79 -10.22
C ASP A 126 18.79 6.03 -9.18
N HIS A 127 18.44 6.45 -7.96
CA HIS A 127 19.40 6.84 -6.90
C HIS A 127 19.63 5.72 -5.88
N PHE A 128 18.68 4.80 -5.73
CA PHE A 128 18.79 3.67 -4.82
C PHE A 128 19.12 2.36 -5.54
N ALA A 129 20.10 1.61 -5.03
CA ALA A 129 20.47 0.30 -5.53
C ALA A 129 20.38 -0.77 -4.43
N GLY A 130 20.07 -2.01 -4.81
CA GLY A 130 20.01 -3.16 -3.91
C GLY A 130 18.98 -3.03 -2.79
N CYS A 131 17.91 -2.26 -3.04
CA CYS A 131 16.81 -2.05 -2.11
C CYS A 131 15.61 -2.92 -2.45
N VAL A 132 14.69 -3.06 -1.50
CA VAL A 132 13.49 -3.88 -1.65
C VAL A 132 12.28 -2.98 -1.57
N VAL A 133 11.43 -3.01 -2.60
CA VAL A 133 10.10 -2.41 -2.54
C VAL A 133 9.22 -3.28 -1.65
N ALA A 134 8.75 -2.69 -0.56
CA ALA A 134 7.96 -3.40 0.44
C ALA A 134 6.55 -3.72 -0.08
N ILE A 135 5.96 -4.80 0.43
CA ILE A 135 4.61 -5.26 0.06
C ILE A 135 3.58 -4.13 0.20
N GLN A 136 3.74 -3.28 1.22
CA GLN A 136 2.85 -2.13 1.46
C GLN A 136 2.83 -1.13 0.31
N ALA A 137 3.91 -0.99 -0.46
CA ALA A 137 3.94 -0.11 -1.63
C ALA A 137 3.13 -0.73 -2.78
N VAL A 138 3.23 -2.04 -2.98
CA VAL A 138 2.44 -2.77 -3.99
C VAL A 138 0.95 -2.75 -3.60
N GLU A 139 0.63 -3.00 -2.33
CA GLU A 139 -0.73 -2.89 -1.79
C GLU A 139 -1.30 -1.49 -1.97
N ALA A 140 -0.52 -0.44 -1.70
CA ALA A 140 -0.97 0.93 -1.89
C ALA A 140 -1.23 1.27 -3.36
N ALA A 141 -0.37 0.81 -4.28
CA ALA A 141 -0.56 1.01 -5.71
C ALA A 141 -1.79 0.23 -6.22
N ALA A 142 -1.99 -0.99 -5.72
CA ALA A 142 -3.15 -1.81 -6.04
C ALA A 142 -4.46 -1.20 -5.49
N ALA A 143 -4.43 -0.67 -4.27
CA ALA A 143 -5.55 0.05 -3.64
C ALA A 143 -5.92 1.34 -4.38
N ALA A 144 -4.94 2.04 -4.96
CA ALA A 144 -5.17 3.25 -5.75
C ALA A 144 -5.61 2.96 -7.20
N GLY A 145 -5.48 1.71 -7.66
CA GLY A 145 -5.76 1.33 -9.05
C GLY A 145 -4.69 1.80 -10.05
N ASP A 146 -3.50 2.17 -9.56
CA ASP A 146 -2.45 2.78 -10.39
C ASP A 146 -1.67 1.73 -11.19
N LEU A 147 -2.28 1.24 -12.27
CA LEU A 147 -1.69 0.24 -13.15
C LEU A 147 -0.35 0.68 -13.76
N GLN A 148 -0.11 1.98 -13.93
CA GLN A 148 1.15 2.51 -14.46
C GLN A 148 2.33 2.26 -13.50
N ILE A 149 2.10 2.47 -12.20
CA ILE A 149 3.11 2.22 -11.16
C ILE A 149 3.39 0.73 -11.04
N LEU A 150 2.34 -0.09 -11.07
CA LEU A 150 2.46 -1.55 -11.00
C LEU A 150 3.20 -2.13 -12.22
N LYS A 151 2.93 -1.62 -13.42
CA LYS A 151 3.69 -1.97 -14.63
C LYS A 151 5.15 -1.55 -14.50
N PHE A 152 5.41 -0.33 -14.00
CA PHE A 152 6.78 0.11 -13.75
C PHE A 152 7.51 -0.83 -12.77
N PHE A 153 6.87 -1.25 -11.67
CA PHE A 153 7.46 -2.22 -10.75
C PHE A 153 7.76 -3.57 -11.42
N LEU A 154 6.86 -4.05 -12.27
CA LEU A 154 7.08 -5.30 -13.01
C LEU A 154 8.22 -5.19 -14.03
N ASP A 155 8.28 -4.09 -14.79
CA ASP A 155 9.31 -3.85 -15.79
C ASP A 155 10.70 -3.77 -15.16
N ASN A 156 10.81 -3.11 -14.00
CA ASN A 156 12.06 -3.03 -13.25
C ASN A 156 12.46 -4.38 -12.64
N GLU A 157 11.54 -5.26 -12.29
CA GLU A 157 11.86 -6.62 -11.83
C GLU A 157 12.40 -7.51 -12.98
N VAL A 158 11.83 -7.39 -14.18
CA VAL A 158 12.28 -8.17 -15.35
C VAL A 158 13.66 -7.71 -15.82
N ALA A 159 13.93 -6.41 -15.81
CA ALA A 159 15.22 -5.86 -16.21
C ALA A 159 16.40 -6.28 -15.32
N THR A 160 16.14 -6.87 -14.16
CA THR A 160 17.10 -6.95 -13.05
C THR A 160 17.45 -8.36 -12.58
N GLN A 161 16.89 -9.41 -13.20
CA GLN A 161 17.17 -10.80 -12.83
C GLN A 161 18.66 -11.18 -12.89
N ASP A 162 19.49 -10.40 -13.58
CA ASP A 162 20.93 -10.65 -13.77
C ASP A 162 21.86 -9.79 -12.87
N ALA A 163 21.34 -8.85 -12.07
CA ALA A 163 22.16 -7.88 -11.32
C ALA A 163 21.96 -7.99 -9.80
N ALA A 164 23.03 -8.35 -9.07
CA ALA A 164 23.04 -8.46 -7.60
C ALA A 164 22.74 -7.14 -6.85
N GLU A 165 22.77 -6.01 -7.57
CA GLU A 165 22.58 -4.65 -7.04
C GLU A 165 21.25 -4.03 -7.46
N ALA A 166 20.36 -4.80 -8.08
CA ALA A 166 19.08 -4.27 -8.50
C ALA A 166 18.06 -4.17 -7.37
N ASN A 167 17.09 -3.27 -7.56
CA ASN A 167 15.95 -3.16 -6.68
C ASN A 167 14.96 -4.30 -6.94
N SER A 168 14.61 -5.05 -5.90
CA SER A 168 13.62 -6.13 -6.00
C SER A 168 12.25 -5.66 -5.51
N VAL A 169 11.19 -6.24 -6.08
CA VAL A 169 9.80 -5.92 -5.69
C VAL A 169 9.19 -7.12 -4.99
N HIS A 170 8.73 -6.93 -3.75
CA HIS A 170 8.00 -7.96 -3.02
C HIS A 170 6.50 -7.86 -3.30
N TRP A 171 6.03 -8.70 -4.23
CA TRP A 171 4.62 -8.91 -4.49
C TRP A 171 3.98 -9.79 -3.42
N GLY A 172 2.66 -9.69 -3.25
CA GLY A 172 1.90 -10.58 -2.37
C GLY A 172 1.19 -9.84 -1.23
N GLY A 173 1.05 -10.53 -0.10
CA GLY A 173 0.28 -10.02 1.05
C GLY A 173 -1.19 -9.83 0.69
N GLY A 174 -1.71 -8.63 0.93
CA GLY A 174 -3.08 -8.22 0.64
C GLY A 174 -3.23 -7.40 -0.66
N ASP A 175 -2.27 -7.46 -1.60
CA ASP A 175 -2.29 -6.68 -2.85
C ASP A 175 -3.59 -6.84 -3.65
N LEU A 176 -4.00 -8.09 -3.90
CA LEU A 176 -5.24 -8.42 -4.60
C LEU A 176 -6.48 -8.02 -3.80
N ALA A 177 -6.46 -8.23 -2.48
CA ALA A 177 -7.58 -7.86 -1.62
C ALA A 177 -7.77 -6.34 -1.60
N ALA A 178 -6.69 -5.57 -1.51
CA ALA A 178 -6.71 -4.12 -1.48
C ALA A 178 -7.24 -3.53 -2.80
N ALA A 179 -6.89 -4.12 -3.95
CA ALA A 179 -7.46 -3.73 -5.23
C ALA A 179 -8.98 -3.95 -5.27
N VAL A 180 -9.47 -5.12 -4.84
CA VAL A 180 -10.91 -5.43 -4.84
C VAL A 180 -11.69 -4.61 -3.80
N GLU A 181 -11.13 -4.40 -2.61
CA GLU A 181 -11.72 -3.56 -1.56
C GLU A 181 -11.99 -2.12 -2.07
N ASN A 182 -11.16 -1.62 -3.00
CA ASN A 182 -11.28 -0.32 -3.66
C ASN A 182 -11.84 -0.38 -5.09
N GLU A 183 -12.49 -1.48 -5.49
CA GLU A 183 -13.20 -1.62 -6.77
C GLU A 183 -12.31 -1.60 -8.03
N HIS A 184 -11.01 -1.84 -7.87
CA HIS A 184 -10.03 -1.99 -8.96
C HIS A 184 -9.86 -3.45 -9.38
N THR A 185 -10.94 -4.05 -9.87
CA THR A 185 -11.02 -5.48 -10.20
C THR A 185 -10.19 -5.85 -11.44
N ASP A 186 -9.99 -4.90 -12.34
CA ASP A 186 -9.10 -4.97 -13.48
C ASP A 186 -7.62 -5.09 -13.06
N VAL A 187 -7.21 -4.30 -12.07
CA VAL A 187 -5.88 -4.37 -11.47
C VAL A 187 -5.70 -5.71 -10.74
N ALA A 188 -6.69 -6.17 -9.98
CA ALA A 188 -6.64 -7.48 -9.33
C ALA A 188 -6.46 -8.62 -10.36
N ARG A 189 -7.21 -8.57 -11.48
CA ARG A 189 -7.08 -9.53 -12.59
C ARG A 189 -5.68 -9.49 -13.19
N TRP A 190 -5.16 -8.29 -13.45
CA TRP A 190 -3.81 -8.12 -14.02
C TRP A 190 -2.72 -8.66 -13.09
N ILE A 191 -2.77 -8.34 -11.79
CA ILE A 191 -1.82 -8.86 -10.79
C ILE A 191 -1.89 -10.39 -10.74
N PHE A 192 -3.10 -10.97 -10.79
CA PHE A 192 -3.27 -12.42 -10.79
C PHE A 192 -2.65 -13.08 -12.03
N GLU A 193 -2.81 -12.48 -13.22
CA GLU A 193 -2.24 -13.01 -14.46
C GLU A 193 -0.71 -12.92 -14.47
N CYS A 194 -0.12 -11.83 -13.98
CA CYS A 194 1.33 -11.65 -13.97
C CYS A 194 2.03 -12.39 -12.81
N LYS A 195 1.41 -12.42 -11.63
CA LYS A 195 2.05 -12.84 -10.37
C LYS A 195 1.22 -13.84 -9.57
N GLY A 196 0.29 -14.56 -10.21
CA GLY A 196 -0.60 -15.50 -9.53
C GLY A 196 0.09 -16.64 -8.77
N SER A 197 1.37 -16.93 -9.00
CA SER A 197 2.12 -17.97 -8.27
C SER A 197 2.64 -17.55 -6.89
N VAL A 198 2.66 -16.25 -6.59
CA VAL A 198 3.20 -15.71 -5.34
C VAL A 198 2.23 -15.96 -4.17
N GLU A 199 2.78 -16.36 -3.02
CA GLU A 199 2.02 -16.58 -1.78
C GLU A 199 1.33 -15.29 -1.31
N ARG A 200 0.05 -15.41 -0.95
CA ARG A 200 -0.85 -14.29 -0.64
C ARG A 200 -1.84 -14.67 0.44
N ASP A 201 -2.46 -13.66 1.02
CA ASP A 201 -3.66 -13.84 1.83
C ASP A 201 -4.89 -14.07 0.94
N TRP A 202 -4.99 -15.31 0.44
CA TRP A 202 -6.11 -15.73 -0.40
C TRP A 202 -7.45 -15.71 0.36
N GLY A 203 -7.42 -15.88 1.69
CA GLY A 203 -8.61 -15.77 2.52
C GLY A 203 -9.18 -14.36 2.51
N ARG A 204 -8.33 -13.35 2.73
CA ARG A 204 -8.74 -11.95 2.64
C ARG A 204 -9.17 -11.57 1.24
N PHE A 205 -8.47 -12.02 0.20
CA PHE A 205 -8.85 -11.76 -1.19
C PHE A 205 -10.24 -12.30 -1.53
N MET A 206 -10.52 -13.57 -1.22
CA MET A 206 -11.85 -14.14 -1.49
C MET A 206 -12.94 -13.45 -0.69
N ALA A 207 -12.68 -13.17 0.59
CA ALA A 207 -13.63 -12.48 1.41
C ALA A 207 -13.93 -11.07 0.83
N ALA A 208 -12.93 -10.36 0.31
CA ALA A 208 -13.12 -9.09 -0.38
C ALA A 208 -14.00 -9.24 -1.65
N VAL A 209 -13.71 -10.21 -2.51
CA VAL A 209 -14.48 -10.49 -3.74
C VAL A 209 -15.95 -10.78 -3.40
N VAL A 210 -16.18 -11.66 -2.42
CA VAL A 210 -17.52 -12.09 -2.03
C VAL A 210 -18.30 -10.97 -1.32
N ARG A 211 -17.67 -10.24 -0.38
CA ARG A 211 -18.32 -9.11 0.32
C ARG A 211 -18.64 -7.93 -0.59
N LYS A 212 -17.92 -7.76 -1.70
CA LYS A 212 -18.20 -6.75 -2.72
C LYS A 212 -19.24 -7.20 -3.74
N GLY A 213 -19.54 -8.50 -3.80
CA GLY A 213 -20.56 -9.02 -4.70
C GLY A 213 -20.09 -9.13 -6.15
N ASP A 214 -18.78 -9.16 -6.41
CA ASP A 214 -18.23 -9.25 -7.76
C ASP A 214 -18.36 -10.69 -8.30
N LEU A 215 -19.54 -10.97 -8.86
CA LEU A 215 -19.90 -12.26 -9.45
C LEU A 215 -19.00 -12.61 -10.63
N GLU A 216 -18.61 -11.62 -11.45
CA GLU A 216 -17.80 -11.84 -12.64
C GLU A 216 -16.38 -12.27 -12.27
N LEU A 217 -15.76 -11.58 -11.31
CA LEU A 217 -14.45 -11.93 -10.81
C LEU A 217 -14.47 -13.29 -10.09
N LEU A 218 -15.50 -13.57 -9.29
CA LEU A 218 -15.64 -14.88 -8.65
C LEU A 218 -15.77 -16.00 -9.68
N GLN A 219 -16.64 -15.85 -10.68
CA GLN A 219 -16.82 -16.86 -11.73
C GLN A 219 -15.52 -17.08 -12.50
N TRP A 220 -14.83 -16.01 -12.87
CA TRP A 220 -13.53 -16.06 -13.54
C TRP A 220 -12.47 -16.80 -12.72
N LEU A 221 -12.46 -16.63 -11.39
CA LEU A 221 -11.57 -17.36 -10.48
C LEU A 221 -11.92 -18.86 -10.44
N LEU A 222 -13.21 -19.18 -10.27
CA LEU A 222 -13.69 -20.57 -10.20
C LEU A 222 -13.36 -21.34 -11.48
N ASP A 223 -13.54 -20.73 -12.65
CA ASP A 223 -13.29 -21.33 -13.96
C ASP A 223 -11.79 -21.64 -14.19
N ARG A 224 -10.87 -20.85 -13.61
CA ARG A 224 -9.42 -21.00 -13.76
C ARG A 224 -8.76 -21.94 -12.75
N GLY A 225 -9.55 -22.77 -12.07
CA GLY A 225 -9.02 -23.83 -11.20
C GLY A 225 -8.56 -23.32 -9.82
N TYR A 226 -9.21 -22.28 -9.29
CA TYR A 226 -9.05 -21.82 -7.91
C TYR A 226 -9.15 -22.97 -6.88
N ALA A 227 -10.04 -23.94 -7.14
CA ALA A 227 -10.24 -25.13 -6.30
C ALA A 227 -9.00 -26.04 -6.19
N GLY A 228 -8.07 -26.00 -7.15
CA GLY A 228 -6.85 -26.83 -7.14
C GLY A 228 -5.77 -26.37 -6.17
N ARG A 229 -5.90 -25.17 -5.59
CA ARG A 229 -4.85 -24.51 -4.79
C ARG A 229 -5.05 -24.59 -3.28
N GLN A 230 -6.00 -25.39 -2.78
CA GLN A 230 -6.34 -25.49 -1.33
C GLN A 230 -6.58 -24.11 -0.68
N LEU A 231 -7.13 -23.18 -1.44
CA LEU A 231 -7.35 -21.82 -0.96
C LEU A 231 -8.59 -21.78 -0.05
N ALA A 232 -8.67 -20.75 0.79
CA ALA A 232 -9.83 -20.55 1.64
C ALA A 232 -11.10 -20.52 0.77
N PRO A 233 -12.11 -21.36 1.09
CA PRO A 233 -13.35 -21.40 0.33
C PRO A 233 -14.10 -20.08 0.49
N PRO A 234 -14.81 -19.61 -0.55
CA PRO A 234 -15.73 -18.49 -0.40
C PRO A 234 -16.80 -18.83 0.65
N THR A 235 -17.18 -17.85 1.48
CA THR A 235 -18.13 -18.07 2.58
C THR A 235 -19.47 -17.41 2.30
N MET A 236 -20.57 -18.06 2.70
CA MET A 236 -21.89 -17.43 2.65
C MET A 236 -22.03 -16.32 3.69
N ASP A 237 -21.27 -16.40 4.79
CA ASP A 237 -21.17 -15.36 5.81
C ASP A 237 -20.69 -14.03 5.21
N ASP A 238 -19.63 -14.05 4.38
CA ASP A 238 -19.12 -12.86 3.68
C ASP A 238 -20.15 -12.30 2.67
N ALA A 239 -20.86 -13.17 1.95
CA ALA A 239 -21.88 -12.75 0.98
C ALA A 239 -23.07 -12.07 1.68
N ALA A 240 -23.48 -12.63 2.82
CA ALA A 240 -24.53 -12.06 3.67
C ALA A 240 -24.11 -10.75 4.31
N TRP A 241 -22.85 -10.62 4.73
CA TRP A 241 -22.28 -9.37 5.21
C TRP A 241 -22.30 -8.27 4.14
N GLY A 242 -21.98 -8.63 2.88
CA GLY A 242 -22.01 -7.70 1.74
C GLY A 242 -23.41 -7.35 1.24
N GLY A 243 -24.44 -8.13 1.59
CA GLY A 243 -25.80 -7.89 1.12
C GLY A 243 -26.07 -8.39 -0.29
N HIS A 244 -25.29 -9.36 -0.78
CA HIS A 244 -25.36 -9.83 -2.16
C HIS A 244 -26.13 -11.15 -2.29
N LEU A 245 -27.46 -11.08 -2.46
CA LEU A 245 -28.31 -12.27 -2.59
C LEU A 245 -27.90 -13.19 -3.75
N ASN A 246 -27.59 -12.63 -4.92
CA ASN A 246 -27.17 -13.39 -6.10
C ASN A 246 -25.86 -14.15 -5.85
N MET A 247 -24.92 -13.53 -5.14
CA MET A 247 -23.66 -14.16 -4.72
C MET A 247 -23.94 -15.35 -3.81
N LEU A 248 -24.84 -15.17 -2.85
CA LEU A 248 -25.23 -16.20 -1.89
C LEU A 248 -25.92 -17.39 -2.58
N GLN A 249 -26.80 -17.12 -3.56
CA GLN A 249 -27.42 -18.14 -4.40
C GLN A 249 -26.40 -18.90 -5.23
N LEU A 250 -25.41 -18.21 -5.82
CA LEU A 250 -24.33 -18.85 -6.58
C LEU A 250 -23.48 -19.75 -5.68
N LEU A 251 -23.06 -19.25 -4.51
CA LEU A 251 -22.29 -20.04 -3.55
C LEU A 251 -23.04 -21.29 -3.08
N TYR A 252 -24.36 -21.18 -2.90
CA TYR A 252 -25.20 -22.33 -2.58
C TYR A 252 -25.24 -23.36 -3.71
N GLN A 253 -25.42 -22.93 -4.96
CA GLN A 253 -25.42 -23.81 -6.13
C GLN A 253 -24.09 -24.57 -6.29
N HIS A 254 -22.97 -23.93 -5.93
CA HIS A 254 -21.65 -24.56 -5.92
C HIS A 254 -21.35 -25.40 -4.67
N GLY A 255 -22.29 -25.50 -3.72
CA GLY A 255 -22.17 -26.39 -2.56
C GLY A 255 -21.39 -25.81 -1.37
N TYR A 256 -21.14 -24.50 -1.32
CA TYR A 256 -20.41 -23.84 -0.20
C TYR A 256 -21.27 -23.65 1.07
N VAL A 257 -22.23 -24.55 1.29
CA VAL A 257 -23.28 -24.45 2.31
C VAL A 257 -22.76 -24.52 3.75
N HIS A 258 -21.60 -25.14 3.96
CA HIS A 258 -21.01 -25.36 5.29
C HIS A 258 -20.39 -24.11 5.92
N HIS A 259 -20.32 -22.98 5.20
CA HIS A 259 -19.71 -21.72 5.63
C HIS A 259 -20.74 -20.60 5.85
N ALA A 260 -21.81 -20.94 6.57
CA ALA A 260 -23.01 -20.11 6.77
C ALA A 260 -23.37 -19.89 8.25
N SER A 261 -22.39 -20.07 9.14
CA SER A 261 -22.64 -20.08 10.60
C SER A 261 -23.16 -18.74 11.12
N PHE A 262 -22.79 -17.64 10.47
CA PHE A 262 -23.15 -16.28 10.87
C PHE A 262 -23.92 -15.51 9.78
N ALA A 263 -24.20 -16.13 8.62
CA ALA A 263 -24.85 -15.49 7.48
C ALA A 263 -26.20 -14.84 7.85
N LEU A 264 -27.03 -15.53 8.62
CA LEU A 264 -28.32 -14.98 9.07
C LEU A 264 -28.13 -13.78 10.01
N GLU A 265 -27.19 -13.86 10.94
CA GLU A 265 -26.88 -12.76 11.87
C GLU A 265 -26.34 -11.55 11.13
N HIS A 266 -25.41 -11.74 10.20
CA HIS A 266 -24.85 -10.67 9.37
C HIS A 266 -25.91 -10.00 8.49
N ALA A 267 -26.76 -10.78 7.82
CA ALA A 267 -27.85 -10.25 7.02
C ALA A 267 -28.85 -9.45 7.87
N ALA A 268 -29.24 -9.97 9.03
CA ALA A 268 -30.17 -9.30 9.94
C ALA A 268 -29.56 -8.00 10.52
N ARG A 269 -28.30 -8.05 10.96
CA ARG A 269 -27.58 -6.90 11.52
C ARG A 269 -27.43 -5.75 10.52
N ASN A 270 -27.23 -6.06 9.25
CA ASN A 270 -27.10 -5.07 8.18
C ASN A 270 -28.44 -4.70 7.51
N GLY A 271 -29.56 -5.33 7.93
CA GLY A 271 -30.90 -5.00 7.44
C GLY A 271 -31.24 -5.58 6.06
N TYR A 272 -30.53 -6.61 5.59
CA TYR A 272 -30.76 -7.23 4.28
C TYR A 272 -31.91 -8.24 4.32
N LEU A 273 -33.15 -7.72 4.33
CA LEU A 273 -34.37 -8.51 4.49
C LEU A 273 -34.52 -9.60 3.42
N GLU A 274 -34.16 -9.33 2.17
CA GLU A 274 -34.25 -10.32 1.08
C GLU A 274 -33.37 -11.55 1.32
N ILE A 275 -32.18 -11.36 1.91
CA ILE A 275 -31.28 -12.45 2.26
C ILE A 275 -31.82 -13.23 3.45
N VAL A 276 -32.37 -12.54 4.45
CA VAL A 276 -33.03 -13.19 5.61
C VAL A 276 -34.20 -14.04 5.14
N GLU A 277 -35.07 -13.51 4.28
CA GLU A 277 -36.20 -14.24 3.71
C GLU A 277 -35.70 -15.47 2.92
N TRP A 278 -34.69 -15.29 2.07
CA TRP A 278 -34.12 -16.38 1.29
C TRP A 278 -33.48 -17.49 2.17
N LEU A 279 -32.72 -17.12 3.20
CA LEU A 279 -32.12 -18.07 4.14
C LEU A 279 -33.19 -18.78 4.98
N CYS A 280 -34.20 -18.06 5.49
CA CYS A 280 -35.25 -18.64 6.32
C CYS A 280 -36.20 -19.56 5.53
N VAL A 281 -36.60 -19.15 4.32
CA VAL A 281 -37.53 -19.92 3.47
C VAL A 281 -36.82 -21.07 2.77
N GLY A 282 -35.58 -20.86 2.30
CA GLY A 282 -34.83 -21.87 1.55
C GLY A 282 -34.09 -22.92 2.40
N PHE A 283 -33.75 -22.62 3.66
CA PHE A 283 -32.82 -23.44 4.46
C PHE A 283 -33.36 -23.89 5.83
N TRP A 284 -34.69 -24.03 5.97
CA TRP A 284 -35.29 -24.52 7.22
C TRP A 284 -34.71 -25.87 7.71
N SER A 285 -34.18 -26.71 6.79
CA SER A 285 -33.53 -27.98 7.13
C SER A 285 -32.12 -27.85 7.76
N ILE A 286 -31.44 -26.70 7.65
CA ILE A 286 -30.09 -26.46 8.21
C ILE A 286 -30.15 -25.63 9.50
N ILE A 287 -31.17 -24.77 9.63
CA ILE A 287 -31.48 -24.03 10.86
C ILE A 287 -31.66 -24.98 12.06
N SER A 288 -32.10 -26.23 11.84
CA SER A 288 -32.21 -27.23 12.91
C SER A 288 -30.87 -27.67 13.51
N VAL A 289 -29.74 -27.47 12.82
CA VAL A 289 -28.39 -27.82 13.29
C VAL A 289 -27.69 -26.62 13.95
N VAL A 290 -27.98 -25.40 13.50
CA VAL A 290 -27.26 -24.18 13.93
C VAL A 290 -28.02 -23.32 14.95
N VAL A 291 -29.36 -23.37 15.04
CA VAL A 291 -30.14 -22.44 15.90
C VAL A 291 -30.32 -22.91 17.35
N ARG A 292 -29.75 -24.06 17.74
CA ARG A 292 -29.79 -24.50 19.14
C ARG A 292 -29.10 -23.55 20.16
N PRO A 293 -28.12 -22.69 19.82
CA PRO A 293 -27.56 -21.73 20.77
C PRO A 293 -28.21 -20.33 20.74
N LEU A 294 -28.78 -19.88 19.62
CA LEU A 294 -29.29 -18.50 19.46
C LEU A 294 -30.61 -18.25 20.21
N ALA A 295 -31.37 -19.30 20.52
CA ALA A 295 -32.54 -19.18 21.41
C ALA A 295 -32.18 -18.93 22.88
N CYS A 296 -30.90 -19.04 23.27
CA CYS A 296 -30.45 -18.93 24.67
C CYS A 296 -29.70 -17.63 25.00
N THR A 297 -29.19 -16.86 24.04
CA THR A 297 -28.49 -15.59 24.31
C THR A 297 -29.48 -14.43 24.38
N LYS A 298 -30.18 -14.37 25.51
CA LYS A 298 -31.16 -13.37 25.92
C LYS A 298 -30.58 -11.97 26.18
N LEU A 299 -29.48 -11.57 25.53
CA LEU A 299 -28.64 -10.47 26.04
C LEU A 299 -28.19 -9.36 25.08
N LEU A 300 -28.59 -9.30 23.80
CA LEU A 300 -28.09 -8.20 22.94
C LEU A 300 -29.04 -7.52 21.96
N PHE A 301 -30.36 -7.73 21.98
CA PHE A 301 -31.23 -6.97 21.07
C PHE A 301 -32.60 -6.65 21.68
N GLU A 302 -32.74 -5.46 22.27
CA GLU A 302 -34.06 -4.88 22.58
C GLU A 302 -34.87 -4.54 21.32
N ASP A 303 -34.24 -4.53 20.12
CA ASP A 303 -34.88 -4.30 18.82
C ASP A 303 -35.37 -5.60 18.11
N THR A 304 -35.33 -6.78 18.77
CA THR A 304 -35.73 -8.07 18.15
C THR A 304 -37.22 -8.39 18.14
N SER A 305 -38.09 -7.57 18.74
CA SER A 305 -39.54 -7.82 18.70
C SER A 305 -40.08 -7.81 17.26
N MET A 306 -39.58 -6.92 16.41
CA MET A 306 -39.93 -6.86 15.00
C MET A 306 -39.48 -8.11 14.22
N TRP A 307 -38.33 -8.69 14.60
CA TRP A 307 -37.73 -9.83 13.90
C TRP A 307 -38.42 -11.15 14.22
N LEU A 308 -38.81 -11.35 15.49
CA LEU A 308 -39.66 -12.48 15.87
C LEU A 308 -41.03 -12.37 15.21
N ASP A 309 -41.63 -11.18 15.11
CA ASP A 309 -42.92 -10.99 14.44
C ASP A 309 -42.85 -11.20 12.92
N ILE A 310 -41.78 -10.78 12.24
CA ILE A 310 -41.63 -11.01 10.78
C ILE A 310 -41.39 -12.49 10.48
N CYS A 311 -40.48 -13.14 11.23
CA CYS A 311 -40.21 -14.57 11.04
C CYS A 311 -41.41 -15.44 11.46
N MET A 312 -42.12 -15.12 12.55
CA MET A 312 -43.29 -15.89 12.99
C MET A 312 -44.52 -15.64 12.11
N ASN A 313 -44.80 -14.40 11.68
CA ASN A 313 -46.03 -14.14 10.91
C ASN A 313 -45.97 -14.63 9.45
N LYS A 314 -44.78 -14.69 8.82
CA LYS A 314 -44.65 -15.21 7.45
C LYS A 314 -44.41 -16.72 7.37
N VAL A 315 -43.75 -17.33 8.36
CA VAL A 315 -43.47 -18.78 8.34
C VAL A 315 -44.68 -19.62 8.74
N PHE A 316 -45.61 -19.09 9.53
CA PHE A 316 -46.82 -19.80 9.96
C PHE A 316 -48.08 -19.53 9.08
N THR A 317 -47.94 -18.85 7.94
CA THR A 317 -49.08 -18.54 7.05
C THR A 317 -49.06 -19.26 5.69
N VAL A 318 -48.27 -20.33 5.53
CA VAL A 318 -48.36 -21.27 4.39
C VAL A 318 -48.65 -22.68 4.87
#